data_AF-A0A7Y4R373-F1
#
_entry.id   AF-A0A7Y4R373-F1
#
_cell.length_a   1.000
_cell.length_b   1.000
_cell.length_c   1.000
_cell.angle_alpha   90.00
_cell.angle_beta   90.00
_cell.angle_gamma   90.00
#
_symmetry.space_group_name_H-M   'P 1'
#
loop_
_entity.id
_entity.type
_entity.pdbx_description
1 polymer ?
#
loop_
_entity_poly.entity_id
_entity_poly.type
_entity_poly.pdbx_seq_one_letter_code
_entity_poly.pdbx_strand_id
1 'polypeptide(L)'
;MIITEALLNQLGLIIGLIGSIMLAFSGITGVISKNGSIIFTGLDPMESSDTNERKVRKTHRRNKIYTPIGWFMIAISFLLQFIATLYG
;
A
#
# COMPACT_ATOMS: atom_id res chain seq x y z
N MET A 1 4.71 -17.01 26.85
CA MET A 1 3.67 -16.71 25.84
C MET A 1 3.81 -17.77 24.76
N ILE A 2 2.85 -18.70 24.66
CA ILE A 2 2.87 -19.74 23.63
C ILE A 2 2.31 -19.10 22.36
N ILE A 3 3.15 -18.89 21.36
CA ILE A 3 2.70 -18.45 20.04
C ILE A 3 2.03 -19.67 19.39
N THR A 4 0.71 -19.62 19.22
CA THR A 4 -0.04 -20.67 18.55
C THR A 4 -0.12 -20.41 17.04
N GLU A 5 -0.26 -21.47 16.25
CA GLU A 5 -0.49 -21.38 14.80
C GLU A 5 -1.67 -20.44 14.48
N ALA A 6 -2.78 -20.61 15.20
CA ALA A 6 -3.98 -19.77 15.06
C ALA A 6 -3.68 -18.27 15.25
N LEU A 7 -2.81 -17.92 16.22
CA LEU A 7 -2.41 -16.53 16.47
C LEU A 7 -1.56 -15.97 15.31
N LEU A 8 -0.62 -16.76 14.77
CA LEU A 8 0.20 -16.35 13.62
C LEU A 8 -0.64 -16.14 12.36
N ASN A 9 -1.61 -17.03 12.10
CA ASN A 9 -2.54 -16.90 10.98
C ASN A 9 -3.42 -15.66 11.11
N GLN A 10 -3.99 -15.41 12.30
CA GLN A 10 -4.80 -14.22 12.55
C GLN A 10 -3.99 -12.92 12.39
N LEU A 11 -2.77 -12.87 12.93
CA LEU A 11 -1.88 -11.72 12.77
C LEU A 11 -1.48 -11.49 11.31
N GLY A 12 -1.15 -12.57 10.58
CA GLY A 12 -0.87 -12.50 9.15
C GLY A 12 -2.02 -11.89 8.37
N LEU A 13 -3.25 -12.39 8.57
CA LEU A 13 -4.45 -11.87 7.91
C LEU A 13 -4.70 -10.39 8.22
N ILE A 14 -4.58 -9.97 9.47
CA ILE A 14 -4.78 -8.56 9.88
C ILE A 14 -3.73 -7.66 9.20
N ILE A 15 -2.45 -8.04 9.26
CA ILE A 15 -1.36 -7.26 8.66
C ILE A 15 -1.52 -7.20 7.14
N GLY A 16 -1.91 -8.31 6.51
CA GLY A 16 -2.15 -8.38 5.06
C GLY A 16 -3.33 -7.52 4.62
N LEU A 17 -4.40 -7.48 5.41
CA LEU A 17 -5.55 -6.62 5.16
C LEU A 17 -5.15 -5.14 5.24
N ILE A 18 -4.43 -4.74 6.28
CA ILE A 18 -3.97 -3.35 6.44
C ILE A 18 -3.01 -2.96 5.31
N GLY A 19 -2.08 -3.84 4.95
CA GLY A 19 -1.17 -3.64 3.81
C GLY A 19 -1.93 -3.44 2.49
N SER A 20 -2.96 -4.25 2.24
CA SER A 20 -3.81 -4.16 1.05
C SER A 20 -4.57 -2.84 1.00
N ILE A 21 -5.13 -2.40 2.13
CA ILE A 21 -5.82 -1.10 2.25
C ILE A 21 -4.85 0.05 1.96
N MET A 22 -3.63 0.01 2.53
CA MET A 22 -2.60 1.01 2.26
C MET A 22 -2.21 1.07 0.78
N LEU A 23 -2.07 -0.09 0.13
CA LEU A 23 -1.76 -0.15 -1.30
C LEU A 23 -2.92 0.36 -2.16
N ALA A 24 -4.17 0.07 -1.78
CA ALA A 24 -5.34 0.61 -2.48
C ALA A 24 -5.38 2.14 -2.41
N PHE A 25 -5.14 2.73 -1.23
CA PHE A 25 -5.01 4.19 -1.09
C PHE A 25 -3.84 4.76 -1.87
N SER A 26 -2.76 4.00 -2.05
CA SER A 26 -1.62 4.37 -2.89
C SER A 26 -1.90 4.25 -4.40
N GLY A 27 -2.88 3.46 -4.82
CA GLY A 27 -3.24 3.29 -6.24
C GLY A 27 -4.17 4.40 -6.75
N ILE A 28 -5.05 4.92 -5.88
CA ILE A 28 -6.01 6.00 -6.18
C ILE A 28 -5.30 7.34 -6.52
N THR A 29 -4.01 7.43 -6.24
CA THR A 29 -3.24 8.66 -6.15
C THR A 29 -2.24 8.86 -7.29
N GLY A 30 -2.06 7.90 -8.19
CA GLY A 30 -1.20 8.08 -9.35
C GLY A 30 -0.86 6.75 -10.02
N VAL A 31 -1.40 6.53 -11.22
CA VAL A 31 -1.05 5.37 -12.04
C VAL A 31 0.17 5.74 -12.87
N ILE A 32 1.30 5.10 -12.62
CA ILE A 32 2.48 5.23 -13.48
C ILE A 32 2.14 4.50 -14.79
N SER A 33 1.93 5.24 -15.88
CA SER A 33 1.76 4.66 -17.20
C SER A 33 3.05 3.95 -17.62
N LYS A 34 2.94 2.98 -18.54
CA LYS A 34 4.08 2.22 -19.08
C LYS A 34 5.18 3.11 -19.68
N ASN A 35 4.88 4.37 -20.00
CA ASN A 35 5.81 5.35 -20.54
C ASN A 35 6.47 6.22 -19.46
N GLY A 36 6.27 5.91 -18.16
CA GLY A 36 6.78 6.69 -17.04
C GLY A 36 5.96 7.95 -16.73
N SER A 37 4.86 8.21 -17.46
CA SER A 37 3.97 9.31 -17.14
C SER A 37 3.08 8.96 -15.96
N ILE A 38 3.14 9.76 -14.89
CA ILE A 38 2.28 9.57 -13.72
C ILE A 38 0.93 10.20 -14.03
N ILE A 39 -0.08 9.37 -14.28
CA ILE A 39 -1.46 9.81 -14.48
C ILE A 39 -2.08 9.96 -13.10
N PHE A 40 -2.28 11.20 -12.68
CA PHE A 40 -2.98 11.52 -11.45
C PHE A 40 -4.48 11.51 -11.70
N THR A 41 -5.17 10.56 -11.10
CA THR A 41 -6.63 10.51 -11.06
C THR A 41 -7.16 11.57 -10.09
N GLY A 42 -8.17 12.33 -10.50
CA GLY A 42 -8.78 13.38 -9.67
C GLY A 42 -8.17 14.79 -9.82
N LEU A 43 -7.40 15.04 -10.87
CA LEU A 43 -7.07 16.41 -11.29
C LEU A 43 -8.24 17.01 -12.06
N ASP A 44 -8.64 18.22 -11.68
CA ASP A 44 -9.64 18.98 -12.41
C ASP A 44 -8.91 19.81 -13.49
N PRO A 45 -9.22 19.62 -14.79
CA PRO A 45 -8.60 20.41 -15.86
C PRO A 45 -8.95 21.90 -15.81
N MET A 46 -9.97 22.30 -15.04
CA MET A 46 -10.35 23.70 -14.84
C MET A 46 -9.59 24.37 -13.68
N GLU A 47 -8.89 23.61 -12.84
CA GLU A 47 -8.04 24.18 -11.79
C GLU A 47 -6.70 24.68 -12.33
N SER A 48 -6.14 25.69 -11.67
CA SER A 48 -4.83 26.24 -12.04
C SER A 48 -3.72 25.18 -11.95
N SER A 49 -2.73 25.28 -12.84
CA SER A 49 -1.56 24.39 -12.88
C SER A 49 -0.87 24.27 -11.52
N ASP A 50 -0.72 25.39 -10.81
CA ASP A 50 -0.10 25.44 -9.48
C ASP A 50 -0.87 24.64 -8.43
N THR A 51 -2.21 24.63 -8.50
CA THR A 51 -3.07 23.89 -7.56
C THR A 51 -2.96 22.39 -7.83
N ASN A 52 -3.00 22.01 -9.10
CA ASN A 52 -2.80 20.64 -9.54
C ASN A 52 -1.40 20.13 -9.19
N GLU A 53 -0.34 20.93 -9.39
CA GLU A 53 1.04 20.55 -9.03
C GLU A 53 1.18 20.31 -7.51
N ARG A 54 0.59 21.17 -6.68
CA ARG A 54 0.60 20.98 -5.21
C ARG A 54 -0.10 19.69 -4.79
N LYS A 55 -1.25 19.37 -5.40
CA LYS A 55 -1.96 18.10 -5.18
C LYS A 55 -1.08 16.92 -5.57
N VAL A 56 -0.51 16.95 -6.77
CA VAL A 56 0.43 15.95 -7.29
C VAL A 56 1.60 15.71 -6.34
N ARG A 57 2.30 16.77 -5.91
CA ARG A 57 3.48 16.65 -5.05
C ARG A 57 3.14 16.08 -3.67
N LYS A 58 2.03 16.52 -3.06
CA LYS A 58 1.53 15.98 -1.78
C LYS A 58 1.22 14.49 -1.90
N THR A 59 0.59 14.12 -3.01
CA THR A 59 0.18 12.77 -3.30
C THR A 59 1.36 11.85 -3.61
N HIS A 60 2.32 12.30 -4.41
CA HIS A 60 3.57 11.57 -4.68
C HIS A 60 4.36 11.30 -3.40
N ARG A 61 4.48 12.29 -2.50
CA ARG A 61 5.17 12.13 -1.21
C ARG A 61 4.50 11.07 -0.34
N ARG A 62 3.17 11.01 -0.34
CA ARG A 62 2.39 9.99 0.37
C ARG A 62 2.61 8.60 -0.23
N ASN A 63 2.53 8.46 -1.56
CA ASN A 63 2.77 7.18 -2.24
C ASN A 63 4.20 6.66 -2.01
N LYS A 64 5.20 7.54 -2.06
CA LYS A 64 6.59 7.16 -1.79
C LYS A 64 6.78 6.48 -0.43
N ILE A 65 5.90 6.75 0.54
CA ILE A 65 5.92 6.15 1.89
C ILE A 65 4.94 4.97 1.97
N TYR A 66 3.70 5.14 1.52
CA TYR A 66 2.66 4.13 1.66
C TYR A 66 2.86 2.90 0.77
N THR A 67 3.38 3.06 -0.45
CA THR A 67 3.65 1.93 -1.34
C THR A 67 4.65 0.94 -0.75
N PRO A 68 5.87 1.32 -0.34
CA PRO A 68 6.83 0.37 0.22
C PRO A 68 6.36 -0.23 1.55
N ILE A 69 5.70 0.56 2.41
CA ILE A 69 5.15 0.04 3.68
C ILE A 69 4.04 -0.97 3.39
N GLY A 70 3.11 -0.67 2.48
CA GLY A 70 2.04 -1.58 2.12
C GLY A 70 2.56 -2.92 1.60
N TRP A 71 3.54 -2.89 0.68
CA TRP A 71 4.20 -4.11 0.19
C TRP A 71 4.96 -4.85 1.29
N PHE A 72 5.63 -4.14 2.20
CA PHE A 72 6.31 -4.76 3.33
C PHE A 72 5.34 -5.47 4.28
N MET A 73 4.18 -4.86 4.56
CA MET A 73 3.13 -5.49 5.37
C MET A 73 2.57 -6.74 4.69
N ILE A 74 2.35 -6.70 3.38
CA ILE A 74 1.95 -7.88 2.61
C ILE A 74 3.00 -8.99 2.72
N ALA A 75 4.29 -8.66 2.58
CA ALA A 75 5.37 -9.62 2.72
C ALA A 75 5.42 -10.24 4.12
N ILE A 76 5.25 -9.44 5.18
CA ILE A 76 5.15 -9.95 6.56
C ILE A 76 3.95 -10.87 6.75
N SER A 77 2.79 -10.51 6.19
CA SER A 77 1.59 -11.35 6.25
C SER A 77 1.86 -12.74 5.68
N PHE A 78 2.44 -12.82 4.48
CA PHE A 78 2.80 -14.09 3.87
C PHE A 78 3.85 -14.84 4.69
N LEU A 79 4.84 -14.15 5.26
CA LEU A 79 5.85 -14.77 6.10
C LEU A 79 5.24 -15.39 7.37
N LEU A 80 4.31 -14.69 8.02
CA LEU A 80 3.63 -15.20 9.22
C LEU A 80 2.76 -16.42 8.90
N GLN A 81 2.04 -16.41 7.78
CA GLN A 81 1.26 -17.57 7.32
C GLN A 81 2.18 -18.74 6.96
N PHE A 82 3.33 -18.47 6.34
CA PHE A 82 4.30 -19.50 6.01
C PHE A 82 4.91 -20.14 7.27
N ILE A 83 5.27 -19.33 8.27
CA ILE A 83 5.75 -19.83 9.57
C ILE A 83 4.64 -20.64 10.26
N ALA A 84 3.40 -20.15 10.27
CA ALA A 84 2.27 -20.90 10.80
C ALA A 84 2.13 -22.27 10.12
N THR A 85 2.27 -22.33 8.79
CA THR A 85 2.18 -23.58 8.02
C THR A 85 3.33 -24.54 8.31
N LEU A 86 4.55 -24.04 8.60
CA LEU A 86 5.73 -24.88 8.85
C LEU A 86 5.80 -25.41 10.30
N TYR A 87 5.23 -24.68 11.25
CA TYR A 87 5.36 -24.97 12.69
C TYR A 87 4.01 -25.27 13.37
N GLY A 88 2.92 -25.27 12.62
CA GLY A 88 1.58 -25.70 13.01
C GLY A 88 1.39 -27.21 12.83
#